data_AF-A0A7C6S5F2-F1
#
_entry.id   AF-A0A7C6S5F2-F1
#
_cell.length_a   1.000
_cell.length_b   1.000
_cell.length_c   1.000
_cell.angle_alpha   90.00
_cell.angle_beta   90.00
_cell.angle_gamma   90.00
#
_symmetry.space_group_name_H-M   'P 1'
#
loop_
_entity.id
_entity.type
_entity.pdbx_description
1 polymer ?
#
loop_
_entity_poly.entity_id
_entity_poly.type
_entity_poly.pdbx_seq_one_letter_code
_entity_poly.pdbx_strand_id
1 'polypeptide(L)'
;MLLNKSKKIAYTAILTALGVGLIMLGSFLPLSFVPFLGSALLLFYLFEKCGVLYGVLSGIGVSVLSILLLGGASIAQVVPYMVLFAPHSFASYFLNKIPLKKPFLKYLTRYSILLPLFNISLYTIYKIATFVLFDMKAFVEIVGAYYILALVMNVVFILYDQAFFYIYRLLVRARIFK
;
A
#
# COMPACT_ATOMS: atom_id res chain seq x y z
N MET A 1 -17.63 0.95 -16.55
CA MET A 1 -19.05 0.92 -16.15
C MET A 1 -19.19 1.65 -14.83
N LEU A 2 -19.86 2.80 -14.80
CA LEU A 2 -20.13 3.51 -13.55
C LEU A 2 -21.24 2.77 -12.81
N LEU A 3 -20.90 2.15 -11.67
CA LEU A 3 -21.86 1.51 -10.77
C LEU A 3 -22.86 2.54 -10.22
N ASN A 4 -24.11 2.12 -9.98
CA ASN A 4 -25.10 2.92 -9.24
C ASN A 4 -24.53 3.35 -7.87
N LYS A 5 -24.91 4.54 -7.39
CA LYS A 5 -24.39 5.13 -6.13
C LYS A 5 -24.49 4.14 -4.96
N SER A 6 -25.62 3.46 -4.80
CA SER A 6 -25.84 2.47 -3.72
C SER A 6 -24.90 1.26 -3.82
N LYS A 7 -24.65 0.76 -5.04
CA LYS A 7 -23.70 -0.36 -5.25
C LYS A 7 -22.27 0.06 -4.91
N LYS A 8 -21.87 1.30 -5.26
CA LYS A 8 -20.53 1.81 -4.90
C LYS A 8 -20.32 1.85 -3.39
N ILE A 9 -21.31 2.29 -2.63
CA ILE A 9 -21.24 2.33 -1.17
C ILE A 9 -21.08 0.91 -0.61
N ALA A 10 -21.90 -0.04 -1.06
CA ALA A 10 -21.81 -1.43 -0.63
C ALA A 10 -20.45 -2.06 -0.93
N TYR A 11 -19.93 -1.89 -2.15
CA TYR A 11 -18.59 -2.37 -2.52
C TYR A 11 -17.49 -1.73 -1.68
N THR A 12 -17.60 -0.43 -1.41
CA THR A 12 -16.65 0.28 -0.56
C THR A 12 -16.65 -0.30 0.84
N ALA A 13 -17.83 -0.54 1.44
CA ALA A 13 -17.93 -1.13 2.77
C ALA A 13 -17.33 -2.55 2.84
N ILE A 14 -17.68 -3.43 1.88
CA ILE A 14 -17.19 -4.82 1.82
C ILE A 14 -15.67 -4.85 1.66
N LEU A 15 -15.12 -4.06 0.73
CA LEU A 15 -13.69 -4.03 0.46
C LEU A 15 -12.90 -3.36 1.58
N THR A 16 -13.51 -2.39 2.29
CA THR A 16 -12.95 -1.83 3.53
C THR A 16 -12.87 -2.92 4.60
N ALA A 17 -13.94 -3.68 4.84
CA ALA A 17 -13.94 -4.77 5.82
C ALA A 17 -12.90 -5.86 5.48
N LEU A 18 -12.79 -6.24 4.21
CA LEU A 18 -11.76 -7.18 3.74
C LEU A 18 -10.34 -6.62 3.92
N GLY A 19 -10.13 -5.33 3.61
CA GLY A 19 -8.85 -4.66 3.81
C GLY A 19 -8.42 -4.64 5.29
N VAL A 20 -9.35 -4.38 6.20
CA VAL A 20 -9.13 -4.50 7.65
C VAL A 20 -8.77 -5.93 8.04
N GLY A 21 -9.55 -6.91 7.58
CA GLY A 21 -9.29 -8.33 7.85
C GLY A 21 -7.90 -8.79 7.39
N LEU A 22 -7.43 -8.29 6.24
CA LEU A 22 -6.07 -8.56 5.77
C LEU A 22 -5.01 -7.91 6.66
N ILE A 23 -5.19 -6.65 7.08
CA ILE A 23 -4.25 -6.01 8.02
C ILE A 23 -4.19 -6.78 9.34
N MET A 24 -5.33 -7.25 9.84
CA MET A 24 -5.40 -8.10 11.03
C MET A 24 -4.69 -9.44 10.82
N LEU A 25 -4.87 -10.10 9.67
CA LEU A 25 -4.11 -11.33 9.37
C LEU A 25 -2.59 -11.05 9.35
N GLY A 26 -2.18 -9.85 8.93
CA GLY A 26 -0.79 -9.40 8.97
C GLY A 26 -0.19 -9.33 10.38
N SER A 27 -1.00 -9.19 11.44
CA SER A 27 -0.50 -9.23 12.82
C SER A 27 -0.26 -10.65 13.33
N PHE A 28 -0.89 -11.67 12.74
CA PHE A 28 -0.75 -13.07 13.15
C PHE A 28 0.21 -13.87 12.26
N LEU A 29 0.50 -13.39 11.04
CA LEU A 29 1.37 -14.07 10.10
C LEU A 29 2.83 -13.57 10.24
N PRO A 30 3.83 -14.46 10.22
CA PRO A 30 5.25 -14.09 10.25
C PRO A 30 5.70 -13.33 8.98
N LEU A 31 4.94 -13.47 7.89
CA LEU A 31 5.14 -12.75 6.63
C LEU A 31 4.04 -11.69 6.45
N SER A 32 4.07 -10.65 7.30
CA SER A 32 3.08 -9.56 7.29
C SER A 32 3.00 -8.78 5.96
N PHE A 33 3.98 -8.92 5.09
CA PHE A 33 4.03 -8.26 3.78
C PHE A 33 2.89 -8.66 2.83
N VAL A 34 2.53 -9.94 2.77
CA VAL A 34 1.52 -10.45 1.82
C VAL A 34 0.13 -9.87 2.10
N PRO A 35 -0.35 -9.85 3.36
CA PRO A 35 -1.63 -9.21 3.67
C PRO A 35 -1.66 -7.70 3.39
N PHE A 36 -0.55 -6.98 3.56
CA PHE A 36 -0.48 -5.55 3.19
C PHE A 36 -0.59 -5.34 1.68
N LEU A 37 0.09 -6.15 0.87
CA LEU A 37 -0.04 -6.12 -0.59
C LEU A 37 -1.49 -6.45 -1.01
N GLY A 38 -2.13 -7.42 -0.36
CA GLY A 38 -3.54 -7.74 -0.60
C GLY A 38 -4.47 -6.53 -0.31
N SER A 39 -4.30 -5.89 0.84
CA SER A 39 -5.09 -4.70 1.22
C SER A 39 -4.88 -3.54 0.24
N ALA A 40 -3.64 -3.29 -0.17
CA ALA A 40 -3.27 -2.30 -1.19
C ALA A 40 -3.95 -2.59 -2.56
N LEU A 41 -3.97 -3.85 -3.00
CA LEU A 41 -4.63 -4.25 -4.24
C LEU A 41 -6.14 -4.02 -4.20
N LEU A 42 -6.80 -4.30 -3.07
CA LEU A 42 -8.24 -4.02 -2.90
C LEU A 42 -8.52 -2.52 -2.97
N LEU A 43 -7.66 -1.71 -2.36
CA LEU A 43 -7.77 -0.25 -2.40
C LEU A 43 -7.56 0.30 -3.82
N PHE A 44 -6.56 -0.22 -4.53
CA PHE A 44 -6.33 0.10 -5.95
C PHE A 44 -7.53 -0.26 -6.82
N TYR A 45 -8.14 -1.42 -6.59
CA TYR A 45 -9.34 -1.86 -7.29
C TYR A 45 -10.54 -0.92 -7.05
N LEU A 46 -10.74 -0.47 -5.80
CA LEU A 46 -11.75 0.53 -5.46
C LEU A 46 -11.54 1.84 -6.21
N PHE A 47 -10.30 2.31 -6.31
CA PHE A 47 -9.97 3.52 -7.07
C PHE A 47 -10.36 3.38 -8.56
N GLU A 48 -10.14 2.23 -9.17
CA GLU A 48 -10.54 1.97 -10.56
C GLU A 48 -12.05 1.86 -10.78
N LYS A 49 -12.79 1.17 -9.89
CA LYS A 49 -14.23 0.89 -10.11
C LYS A 49 -15.17 1.91 -9.49
N CYS A 50 -14.90 2.35 -8.26
CA CYS A 50 -15.79 3.22 -7.50
C CYS A 50 -15.42 4.70 -7.67
N GLY A 51 -14.12 4.97 -7.87
CA GLY A 51 -13.55 6.31 -8.07
C GLY A 51 -12.72 6.80 -6.89
N VAL A 52 -12.09 7.96 -7.04
CA VAL A 52 -11.14 8.52 -6.07
C VAL A 52 -11.76 8.71 -4.68
N LEU A 53 -12.95 9.31 -4.62
CA LEU A 53 -13.62 9.62 -3.34
C LEU A 53 -13.87 8.36 -2.50
N TYR A 54 -14.40 7.30 -3.11
CA TYR A 54 -14.67 6.03 -2.41
C TYR A 54 -13.40 5.28 -2.02
N GLY A 55 -12.35 5.32 -2.86
CA GLY A 55 -11.06 4.75 -2.50
C GLY A 55 -10.40 5.48 -1.34
N VAL A 56 -10.44 6.82 -1.29
CA VAL A 56 -9.94 7.59 -0.15
C VAL A 56 -10.72 7.28 1.13
N LEU A 57 -12.06 7.27 1.05
CA LEU A 57 -12.91 6.90 2.19
C LEU A 57 -12.61 5.49 2.70
N SER A 58 -12.39 4.53 1.80
CA SER A 58 -12.00 3.17 2.18
C SER A 58 -10.62 3.14 2.82
N GLY A 59 -9.63 3.85 2.27
CA GLY A 59 -8.29 3.92 2.84
C GLY A 59 -8.30 4.46 4.27
N ILE A 60 -9.07 5.53 4.51
CA ILE A 60 -9.29 6.09 5.85
C ILE A 60 -10.05 5.10 6.73
N GLY A 61 -11.12 4.49 6.22
CA GLY A 61 -11.92 3.51 6.96
C GLY A 61 -11.09 2.31 7.42
N VAL A 62 -10.29 1.73 6.52
CA VAL A 62 -9.37 0.63 6.84
C VAL A 62 -8.39 1.05 7.93
N SER A 63 -7.82 2.25 7.79
CA SER A 63 -6.85 2.81 8.73
C SER A 63 -7.44 3.01 10.13
N VAL A 64 -8.59 3.67 10.24
CA VAL A 64 -9.26 3.97 11.52
C VAL A 64 -9.78 2.70 12.18
N LEU A 65 -10.44 1.82 11.42
CA LEU A 65 -10.98 0.57 11.96
C LEU A 65 -9.84 -0.37 12.40
N SER A 66 -8.72 -0.40 11.69
CA SER A 66 -7.58 -1.24 12.09
C SER A 66 -6.95 -0.73 13.39
N ILE A 67 -6.80 0.59 13.58
CA ILE A 67 -6.35 1.15 14.87
C ILE A 67 -7.32 0.73 15.99
N LEU A 68 -8.62 0.89 15.75
CA LEU A 68 -9.64 0.64 16.76
C LEU A 68 -9.71 -0.84 17.16
N LEU A 69 -9.62 -1.76 16.21
CA LEU A 69 -9.79 -3.19 16.44
C LEU A 69 -8.52 -3.89 16.94
N LEU A 70 -7.33 -3.47 16.50
CA LEU A 70 -6.08 -4.09 16.91
C LEU A 70 -5.42 -3.39 18.11
N GLY A 71 -5.90 -2.21 18.50
CA GLY A 71 -5.42 -1.48 19.69
C GLY A 71 -3.97 -0.98 19.59
N GLY A 72 -3.34 -0.70 20.74
CA GLY A 72 -2.01 -0.08 20.81
C GLY A 72 -0.84 -0.96 20.30
N ALA A 73 -0.97 -2.28 20.36
CA ALA A 73 0.02 -3.21 19.82
C ALA A 73 0.10 -3.18 18.29
N SER A 74 -0.81 -2.46 17.63
CA SER A 74 -1.03 -2.54 16.19
C SER A 74 -0.39 -1.45 15.34
N ILE A 75 0.22 -0.46 15.99
CA ILE A 75 0.85 0.68 15.32
C ILE A 75 1.90 0.17 14.31
N ALA A 76 2.62 -0.90 14.65
CA ALA A 76 3.61 -1.53 13.78
C ALA A 76 3.03 -2.12 12.48
N GLN A 77 1.76 -2.57 12.46
CA GLN A 77 1.13 -3.08 11.24
C GLN A 77 0.34 -2.00 10.50
N VAL A 78 -0.28 -1.08 11.23
CA VAL A 78 -1.15 -0.07 10.62
C VAL A 78 -0.34 1.08 10.00
N VAL A 79 0.75 1.52 10.63
CA VAL A 79 1.58 2.64 10.13
C VAL A 79 2.18 2.33 8.76
N PRO A 80 2.79 1.15 8.49
CA PRO A 80 3.24 0.82 7.14
C PRO A 80 2.12 0.87 6.11
N TYR A 81 0.92 0.40 6.45
CA TYR A 81 -0.22 0.49 5.53
C TYR A 81 -0.57 1.94 5.20
N MET A 82 -0.71 2.80 6.22
CA MET A 82 -1.09 4.20 6.05
C MET A 82 -0.05 5.02 5.29
N VAL A 83 1.23 4.77 5.57
CA VAL A 83 2.33 5.63 5.10
C VAL A 83 2.88 5.14 3.76
N LEU A 84 2.82 3.84 3.47
CA LEU A 84 3.45 3.25 2.30
C LEU A 84 2.43 2.64 1.35
N PHE A 85 1.64 1.67 1.80
CA PHE A 85 0.79 0.87 0.91
C PHE A 85 -0.43 1.63 0.36
N ALA A 86 -1.11 2.40 1.20
CA ALA A 86 -2.25 3.19 0.77
C ALA A 86 -1.85 4.35 -0.19
N PRO A 87 -0.81 5.17 0.11
CA PRO A 87 -0.30 6.17 -0.82
C PRO A 87 0.26 5.57 -2.12
N HIS A 88 0.93 4.42 -2.04
CA HIS A 88 1.41 3.70 -3.23
C HIS A 88 0.25 3.28 -4.14
N SER A 89 -0.84 2.77 -3.57
CA SER A 89 -2.04 2.38 -4.34
C SER A 89 -2.69 3.58 -5.02
N PHE A 90 -2.77 4.71 -4.30
CA PHE A 90 -3.26 5.97 -4.85
C PHE A 90 -2.37 6.49 -5.99
N ALA A 91 -1.06 6.57 -5.79
CA ALA A 91 -0.12 7.02 -6.82
C ALA A 91 -0.14 6.10 -8.04
N SER A 92 -0.16 4.78 -7.81
CA SER A 92 -0.26 3.77 -8.87
C SER A 92 -1.52 3.94 -9.72
N TYR A 93 -2.65 4.35 -9.11
CA TYR A 93 -3.90 4.59 -9.82
C TYR A 93 -3.77 5.74 -10.82
N PHE A 94 -3.18 6.87 -10.41
CA PHE A 94 -2.95 8.00 -11.32
C PHE A 94 -1.94 7.65 -12.41
N LEU A 95 -0.84 6.98 -12.05
CA LEU A 95 0.19 6.55 -13.00
C LEU A 95 -0.35 5.61 -14.08
N ASN A 96 -1.38 4.81 -13.76
CA ASN A 96 -2.03 3.93 -14.75
C ASN A 96 -2.90 4.66 -15.76
N LYS A 97 -3.38 5.85 -15.40
CA LYS A 97 -4.23 6.65 -16.30
C LYS A 97 -3.43 7.51 -17.27
N ILE A 98 -2.12 7.63 -17.10
CA ILE A 98 -1.28 8.44 -17.99
C ILE A 98 -1.11 7.70 -19.33
N PRO A 99 -1.59 8.26 -20.46
CA PRO A 99 -1.51 7.62 -21.76
C PRO A 99 -0.11 7.79 -22.39
N LEU A 100 0.88 7.03 -21.91
CA LEU A 100 2.21 7.00 -22.49
C LEU A 100 2.34 5.85 -23.50
N LYS A 101 2.58 6.20 -24.77
CA LYS A 101 2.73 5.22 -25.87
C LYS A 101 4.04 4.43 -25.80
N LYS A 102 5.10 5.02 -25.23
CA LYS A 102 6.43 4.40 -25.15
C LYS A 102 6.60 3.70 -23.79
N PRO A 103 6.89 2.38 -23.76
CA PRO A 103 6.99 1.62 -22.51
C PRO A 103 8.13 2.13 -21.62
N PHE A 104 9.27 2.48 -22.21
CA PHE A 104 10.42 3.03 -21.47
C PHE A 104 10.06 4.30 -20.70
N LEU A 105 9.43 5.28 -21.38
CA LEU A 105 8.97 6.52 -20.73
C LEU A 105 7.96 6.24 -19.62
N LYS A 106 7.07 5.26 -19.80
CA LYS A 106 6.09 4.87 -18.78
C LYS A 106 6.76 4.35 -17.51
N TYR A 107 7.75 3.47 -17.63
CA TYR A 107 8.51 2.97 -16.47
C TYR A 107 9.33 4.07 -15.82
N LEU A 108 9.98 4.93 -16.61
CA LEU A 108 10.77 6.04 -16.08
C LEU A 108 9.90 7.02 -15.28
N THR A 109 8.75 7.45 -15.82
CA THR A 109 7.81 8.32 -15.09
C THR A 109 7.22 7.67 -13.86
N ARG A 110 7.02 6.34 -13.91
CA ARG A 110 6.47 5.57 -12.79
C ARG A 110 7.46 5.54 -11.64
N TYR A 111 8.71 5.15 -11.90
CA TYR A 111 9.74 5.05 -10.87
C TYR A 111 10.24 6.42 -10.40
N SER A 112 10.22 7.45 -11.25
CA SER A 112 10.57 8.81 -10.83
C SER A 112 9.60 9.40 -9.80
N ILE A 113 8.35 8.91 -9.75
CA ILE A 113 7.34 9.34 -8.76
C ILE A 113 7.30 8.37 -7.57
N LEU A 114 7.34 7.07 -7.84
CA LEU A 114 7.19 6.05 -6.79
C LEU A 114 8.42 5.89 -5.91
N LEU A 115 9.64 6.03 -6.44
CA LEU A 115 10.86 5.91 -5.62
C LEU A 115 10.97 7.04 -4.59
N PRO A 116 10.77 8.33 -4.93
CA PRO A 116 10.73 9.38 -3.91
C PRO A 116 9.63 9.15 -2.87
N LEU A 117 8.43 8.78 -3.30
CA LEU A 117 7.32 8.46 -2.39
C LEU A 117 7.71 7.33 -1.43
N PHE A 118 8.27 6.24 -1.95
CA PHE A 118 8.73 5.12 -1.14
C PHE A 118 9.81 5.53 -0.13
N ASN A 119 10.81 6.31 -0.53
CA ASN A 119 11.87 6.75 0.38
C ASN A 119 11.35 7.70 1.46
N ILE A 120 10.41 8.59 1.13
CA ILE A 120 9.73 9.44 2.13
C ILE A 120 8.93 8.58 3.11
N SER A 121 8.18 7.60 2.61
CA SER A 121 7.42 6.68 3.44
C SER A 121 8.33 5.83 4.33
N LEU A 122 9.43 5.30 3.80
CA LEU A 122 10.42 4.51 4.53
C LEU A 122 11.09 5.34 5.63
N TYR A 123 11.46 6.59 5.32
CA TYR A 123 12.02 7.52 6.31
C TYR A 123 11.03 7.83 7.42
N THR A 124 9.76 8.01 7.07
CA THR A 124 8.70 8.31 8.03
C THR A 124 8.44 7.12 8.95
N ILE A 125 8.36 5.91 8.40
CA ILE A 125 8.24 4.67 9.19
C ILE A 125 9.46 4.51 10.10
N TYR A 126 10.66 4.74 9.58
CA TYR A 126 11.89 4.70 10.37
C TYR A 126 11.87 5.70 11.53
N LYS A 127 11.47 6.96 11.28
CA LYS A 127 11.35 7.98 12.33
C LYS A 127 10.31 7.63 13.39
N ILE A 128 9.13 7.17 12.98
CA ILE A 128 8.07 6.73 13.91
C ILE A 128 8.58 5.55 14.75
N ALA A 129 9.23 4.57 14.11
CA ALA A 129 9.80 3.43 14.82
C ALA A 129 10.86 3.87 15.83
N THR A 130 11.75 4.81 15.48
CA THR A 130 12.79 5.32 16.39
C THR A 130 12.23 6.15 17.56
N PHE A 131 11.05 6.75 17.41
CA PHE A 131 10.46 7.63 18.43
C PHE A 131 9.51 6.88 19.38
N VAL A 132 8.84 5.83 18.89
CA VAL A 132 7.82 5.06 19.63
C VAL A 132 8.38 3.77 20.24
N LEU A 133 9.38 3.15 19.60
CA LEU A 133 10.02 1.91 20.06
C LEU A 133 11.48 2.23 20.43
N PHE A 134 11.82 2.10 21.71
CA PHE A 134 13.09 2.45 22.34
C PHE A 134 14.39 2.22 21.51
N ASP A 135 15.33 3.15 21.68
CA ASP A 135 16.78 3.18 21.34
C ASP A 135 17.27 2.31 20.16
N MET A 136 16.91 2.72 18.95
CA MET A 136 17.39 2.16 17.67
C MET A 136 18.90 2.37 17.38
N LYS A 137 19.70 2.85 18.33
CA LYS A 137 21.16 3.01 18.15
C LYS A 137 21.83 1.68 17.78
N ALA A 138 21.43 0.58 18.41
CA ALA A 138 21.98 -0.75 18.14
C ALA A 138 21.61 -1.30 16.74
N PHE A 139 20.42 -0.98 16.22
CA PHE A 139 19.99 -1.46 14.89
C PHE A 139 20.68 -0.69 13.75
N VAL A 140 20.95 0.61 13.98
CA VAL A 140 21.70 1.46 13.05
C VAL A 140 23.17 1.06 12.97
N GLU A 141 23.75 0.59 14.07
CA GLU A 141 25.12 0.06 14.15
C GLU A 141 25.30 -1.25 13.38
N ILE A 142 24.32 -2.17 13.43
CA ILE A 142 24.40 -3.48 12.77
C ILE A 142 24.15 -3.38 11.25
N VAL A 143 23.20 -2.54 10.82
CA VAL A 143 22.77 -2.47 9.40
C VAL A 143 23.68 -1.55 8.55
N GLY A 144 24.57 -0.79 9.18
CA GLY A 144 25.52 0.06 8.46
C GLY A 144 24.83 1.23 7.79
N ALA A 145 24.29 2.15 8.59
CA ALA A 145 23.65 3.40 8.16
C ALA A 145 22.35 3.24 7.33
N TYR A 146 21.42 4.17 7.55
CA TYR A 146 20.13 4.25 6.86
C TYR A 146 20.22 4.19 5.33
N TYR A 147 21.33 4.67 4.75
CA TYR A 147 21.55 4.72 3.31
C TYR A 147 21.65 3.33 2.65
N ILE A 148 22.32 2.36 3.30
CA ILE A 148 22.45 1.01 2.75
C ILE A 148 21.08 0.31 2.80
N LEU A 149 20.36 0.44 3.91
CA LEU A 149 19.00 -0.07 4.06
C LEU A 149 18.07 0.52 3.00
N ALA A 150 18.12 1.83 2.78
CA ALA A 150 17.31 2.49 1.76
C ALA A 150 17.61 1.94 0.36
N LEU A 151 18.89 1.72 0.01
CA LEU A 151 19.27 1.18 -1.30
C LEU A 151 18.71 -0.22 -1.52
N VAL A 152 18.89 -1.13 -0.56
CA VAL A 152 18.33 -2.49 -0.61
C VAL A 152 16.80 -2.45 -0.71
N MET A 153 16.15 -1.62 0.10
CA MET A 153 14.70 -1.50 0.14
C MET A 153 14.12 -0.91 -1.16
N ASN A 154 14.86 -0.04 -1.86
CA ASN A 154 14.46 0.44 -3.19
C ASN A 154 14.43 -0.70 -4.22
N VAL A 155 15.40 -1.63 -4.18
CA VAL A 155 15.40 -2.81 -5.06
C VAL A 155 14.19 -3.70 -4.76
N VAL A 156 13.93 -3.97 -3.48
CA VAL A 156 12.75 -4.73 -3.03
C VAL A 156 11.45 -4.04 -3.46
N PHE A 157 11.39 -2.71 -3.38
CA PHE A 157 10.23 -1.94 -3.78
C PHE A 157 9.96 -2.01 -5.30
N ILE A 158 11.00 -1.98 -6.12
CA ILE A 158 10.84 -2.16 -7.58
C ILE A 158 10.23 -3.53 -7.87
N LEU A 159 10.70 -4.58 -7.20
CA LEU A 159 10.14 -5.94 -7.33
C LEU A 159 8.70 -6.02 -6.83
N TYR A 160 8.41 -5.40 -5.68
CA TYR A 160 7.05 -5.27 -5.14
C TYR A 160 6.11 -4.60 -6.16
N ASP A 161 6.54 -3.50 -6.74
CA ASP A 161 5.75 -2.73 -7.69
C ASP A 161 5.43 -3.55 -8.96
N GLN A 162 6.41 -4.31 -9.45
CA GLN A 162 6.22 -5.23 -10.56
C GLN A 162 5.26 -6.37 -10.21
N ALA A 163 5.42 -6.96 -9.02
CA ALA A 163 4.54 -8.02 -8.53
C ALA A 163 3.10 -7.51 -8.35
N PHE A 164 2.92 -6.34 -7.76
CA PHE A 164 1.63 -5.66 -7.61
C PHE A 164 0.92 -5.52 -8.95
N PHE A 165 1.63 -5.04 -9.97
CA PHE A 165 1.10 -4.88 -11.32
C PHE A 165 0.83 -6.17 -12.07
N TYR A 166 1.65 -7.19 -11.82
CA TYR A 166 1.48 -8.51 -12.41
C TYR A 166 0.22 -9.19 -11.83
N ILE A 167 0.10 -9.21 -10.51
CA ILE A 167 -1.05 -9.78 -9.79
C ILE A 167 -2.33 -9.04 -10.17
N TYR A 168 -2.30 -7.70 -10.21
CA TYR A 168 -3.46 -6.92 -10.62
C TYR A 168 -3.95 -7.30 -12.02
N ARG A 169 -3.03 -7.41 -12.99
CA ARG A 169 -3.38 -7.82 -14.36
C ARG A 169 -3.96 -9.23 -14.43
N LEU A 170 -3.43 -10.16 -13.63
CA LEU A 170 -3.97 -11.51 -13.53
C LEU A 170 -5.39 -11.51 -12.95
N LEU A 171 -5.63 -10.76 -11.87
CA LEU A 171 -6.94 -10.67 -11.22
C LEU A 171 -8.00 -10.05 -12.15
N VAL A 172 -7.63 -9.03 -12.94
CA VAL A 172 -8.51 -8.45 -13.97
C VAL A 172 -8.77 -9.44 -15.10
N ARG A 173 -7.75 -10.17 -15.59
CA ARG A 173 -7.91 -11.19 -16.65
C ARG A 173 -8.78 -12.37 -16.19
N ALA A 174 -8.64 -12.79 -14.94
CA ALA A 174 -9.38 -13.91 -14.35
C ALA A 174 -10.88 -13.64 -14.16
N ARG A 175 -11.38 -12.44 -14.48
CA ARG A 175 -12.80 -12.01 -14.32
C ARG A 175 -13.34 -12.08 -12.89
N ILE A 176 -12.49 -12.29 -11.88
CA ILE A 176 -12.87 -12.24 -10.46
C ILE A 176 -13.47 -10.86 -10.10
N PHE A 177 -13.12 -9.84 -10.88
CA PHE A 177 -13.54 -8.45 -10.72
C PHE A 177 -14.39 -7.88 -11.88
N LYS A 178 -15.19 -8.71 -12.57
CA LYS A 178 -16.10 -8.20 -13.61
C LYS A 178 -17.18 -7.30 -13.03
#